data_AF-A0A9D1JMK1-F1
#
_entry.id   AF-A0A9D1JMK1-F1
#
_cell.length_a   1.000
_cell.length_b   1.000
_cell.length_c   1.000
_cell.angle_alpha   90.00
_cell.angle_beta   90.00
_cell.angle_gamma   90.00
#
_symmetry.space_group_name_H-M   'P 1'
#
loop_
_entity.id
_entity.type
_entity.pdbx_description
1 polymer ?
#
loop_
_entity_poly.entity_id
_entity_poly.type
_entity_poly.pdbx_seq_one_letter_code
_entity_poly.pdbx_strand_id
1 'polypeptide(L)'
;MKFKFLIPLFVTLFVIVVFHYTKFFAVKFYPVAANLTVFMLFFTSLFAKETVIQKIAKAIEGGLDDFTRIYTRRLTYVWCMFMFCNLLISIATVFMAEKWWALYNGFISYVAIGVMFAVEYIVRVVLRKKYQK
;
A
#
# COMPACT_ATOMS: atom_id res chain seq x y z
N MET A 1 -19.91 -21.38 -17.60
CA MET A 1 -18.51 -21.37 -17.12
C MET A 1 -17.46 -20.82 -18.12
N LYS A 2 -17.82 -20.32 -19.32
CA LYS A 2 -16.82 -19.85 -20.33
C LYS A 2 -16.52 -18.34 -20.33
N PHE A 3 -17.37 -17.51 -19.73
CA PHE A 3 -17.25 -16.03 -19.78
C PHE A 3 -16.09 -15.49 -18.93
N LYS A 4 -15.73 -16.16 -17.83
CA LYS A 4 -14.65 -15.73 -16.92
C LYS A 4 -13.25 -15.76 -17.55
N PHE A 5 -13.05 -16.56 -18.62
CA PHE A 5 -11.77 -16.69 -19.32
C PHE A 5 -11.54 -15.61 -20.39
N LEU A 6 -12.62 -14.97 -20.88
CA LEU A 6 -12.53 -13.87 -21.85
C LEU A 6 -12.23 -12.52 -21.17
N ILE A 7 -12.63 -12.36 -19.90
CA ILE A 7 -12.37 -11.17 -19.09
C ILE A 7 -10.88 -10.76 -19.12
N PRO A 8 -9.90 -11.64 -18.85
CA PRO A 8 -8.49 -11.24 -18.90
C PRO A 8 -8.01 -10.82 -20.30
N LEU A 9 -8.60 -11.37 -21.36
CA LEU A 9 -8.23 -11.05 -22.75
C LEU A 9 -8.77 -9.66 -23.16
N PHE A 10 -10.00 -9.33 -22.75
CA PHE A 10 -10.55 -7.99 -22.94
C PHE A 10 -9.84 -6.94 -22.08
N VAL A 11 -9.47 -7.28 -20.84
CA VAL A 11 -8.70 -6.38 -19.96
C VAL A 11 -7.31 -6.10 -20.55
N THR A 12 -6.62 -7.13 -21.06
CA THR A 12 -5.30 -6.95 -21.68
C THR A 12 -5.37 -6.12 -22.96
N LEU A 13 -6.33 -6.37 -23.85
CA LEU A 13 -6.56 -5.54 -25.04
C LEU A 13 -6.88 -4.09 -24.69
N PHE A 14 -7.74 -3.86 -23.69
CA PHE A 14 -8.07 -2.53 -23.20
C PHE A 14 -6.83 -1.79 -22.67
N VAL A 15 -5.99 -2.46 -21.87
CA VAL A 15 -4.73 -1.91 -21.37
C VAL A 15 -3.80 -1.53 -22.53
N ILE A 16 -3.64 -2.39 -23.53
CA ILE A 16 -2.78 -2.11 -24.70
C ILE A 16 -3.27 -0.89 -25.48
N VAL A 17 -4.59 -0.79 -25.73
CA VAL A 17 -5.18 0.36 -26.42
C VAL A 17 -4.98 1.64 -25.60
N VAL A 18 -5.26 1.60 -24.29
CA VAL A 18 -5.04 2.75 -23.41
C VAL A 18 -3.58 3.18 -23.43
N PHE A 19 -2.63 2.25 -23.34
CA PHE A 19 -1.18 2.53 -23.42
C PHE A 19 -0.76 3.10 -24.78
N HIS A 20 -1.39 2.67 -25.87
CA HIS A 20 -1.10 3.19 -27.21
C HIS A 20 -1.54 4.65 -27.37
N TYR A 21 -2.65 5.04 -26.73
CA TYR A 21 -3.21 6.40 -26.80
C TYR A 21 -2.75 7.33 -25.66
N THR A 22 -2.14 6.81 -24.58
CA THR A 22 -1.64 7.66 -23.50
C THR A 22 -0.26 8.22 -23.83
N LYS A 23 -0.10 9.54 -23.69
CA LYS A 23 1.22 10.18 -23.69
C LYS A 23 2.05 9.57 -22.56
N PHE A 24 3.31 9.22 -22.82
CA PHE A 24 4.26 8.60 -21.88
C PHE A 24 4.29 9.30 -20.50
N PHE A 25 4.02 10.61 -20.48
CA PHE A 25 3.94 11.42 -19.28
C PHE A 25 2.76 11.04 -18.35
N ALA A 26 1.58 10.72 -18.88
CA ALA A 26 0.43 10.32 -18.08
C ALA A 26 0.65 8.97 -17.37
N VAL A 27 1.39 8.06 -18.02
CA VAL A 27 1.76 6.75 -17.44
C VAL A 27 2.66 6.93 -16.20
N LYS A 28 3.51 7.97 -16.17
CA LYS A 28 4.37 8.26 -15.01
C LYS A 28 3.60 8.58 -13.73
N PHE A 29 2.35 9.03 -13.85
CA PHE A 29 1.47 9.32 -12.71
C PHE A 29 0.77 8.08 -12.16
N TYR A 30 0.81 6.93 -12.85
CA TYR A 30 0.16 5.71 -12.36
C TYR A 30 0.66 5.28 -10.97
N PRO A 31 1.99 5.17 -10.71
CA PRO A 31 2.49 4.85 -9.37
C PRO A 31 2.13 5.90 -8.32
N VAL A 32 2.10 7.17 -8.71
CA VAL A 32 1.69 8.28 -7.82
C VAL A 32 0.24 8.10 -7.38
N ALA A 33 -0.66 7.85 -8.33
CA ALA A 33 -2.07 7.61 -8.05
C ALA A 33 -2.27 6.38 -7.16
N ALA A 34 -1.56 5.28 -7.44
CA ALA A 34 -1.62 4.08 -6.61
C ALA A 34 -1.17 4.33 -5.17
N ASN A 35 -0.01 4.98 -4.97
CA ASN A 35 0.48 5.36 -3.64
C ASN A 35 -0.51 6.28 -2.91
N LEU A 36 -1.07 7.25 -3.63
CA LEU A 36 -2.06 8.17 -3.08
C LEU A 36 -3.32 7.44 -2.63
N THR A 37 -3.85 6.51 -3.43
CA THR A 37 -5.03 5.71 -3.07
C THR A 37 -4.79 4.91 -1.80
N VAL A 38 -3.64 4.23 -1.70
CA VAL A 38 -3.29 3.45 -0.50
C VAL A 38 -3.11 4.37 0.70
N PHE A 39 -2.41 5.49 0.55
CA PHE A 39 -2.27 6.50 1.60
C PHE A 39 -3.64 6.99 2.09
N MET A 40 -4.52 7.40 1.18
CA MET A 40 -5.87 7.87 1.53
C MET A 40 -6.67 6.79 2.26
N LEU A 41 -6.56 5.52 1.85
CA LEU A 41 -7.21 4.40 2.53
C LEU A 41 -6.77 4.30 4.00
N PHE A 42 -5.47 4.34 4.27
CA PHE A 42 -4.96 4.30 5.64
C PHE A 42 -5.32 5.57 6.41
N PHE A 43 -5.15 6.74 5.80
CA PHE A 43 -5.38 8.04 6.43
C PHE A 43 -6.85 8.24 6.81
N THR A 44 -7.78 8.01 5.88
CA THR A 44 -9.22 8.12 6.16
C THR A 44 -9.66 7.11 7.23
N SER A 45 -9.03 5.93 7.29
CA SER A 45 -9.34 4.94 8.30
C SER A 45 -8.99 5.37 9.73
N LEU A 46 -8.09 6.35 9.91
CA LEU A 46 -7.81 6.92 11.23
C LEU A 46 -9.03 7.62 11.83
N PHE A 47 -9.90 8.22 10.99
CA PHE A 47 -11.11 8.90 11.44
C PHE A 47 -12.30 7.95 11.64
N ALA A 48 -12.18 6.70 11.19
CA ALA A 48 -13.17 5.67 11.41
C ALA A 48 -13.09 5.08 12.83
N LYS A 49 -14.18 4.43 13.25
CA LYS A 49 -14.26 3.69 14.53
C LYS A 49 -13.19 2.60 14.65
N GLU A 50 -12.89 1.92 13.54
CA GLU A 50 -11.84 0.92 13.42
C GLU A 50 -10.98 1.21 12.17
N THR A 51 -9.66 1.25 12.33
CA THR A 51 -8.69 1.46 11.23
C THR A 51 -8.59 0.22 10.33
N VAL A 52 -7.99 0.35 9.14
CA VAL A 52 -7.76 -0.81 8.25
C VAL A 52 -6.97 -1.92 8.96
N ILE A 53 -5.90 -1.55 9.66
CA ILE A 53 -5.07 -2.52 10.40
C ILE A 53 -5.87 -3.18 11.52
N GLN A 54 -6.72 -2.43 12.23
CA GLN A 54 -7.59 -3.00 13.26
C GLN A 54 -8.58 -4.02 12.68
N LYS A 55 -9.18 -3.73 11.52
CA LYS A 55 -10.08 -4.67 10.84
C LYS A 55 -9.37 -5.96 10.44
N ILE A 56 -8.15 -5.84 9.90
CA ILE A 56 -7.30 -6.99 9.54
C ILE A 56 -6.93 -7.80 10.79
N ALA A 57 -6.47 -7.14 11.85
CA ALA A 57 -6.10 -7.80 13.11
C ALA A 57 -7.30 -8.53 13.72
N LYS A 58 -8.47 -7.88 13.78
CA LYS A 58 -9.72 -8.50 14.27
C LYS A 58 -10.14 -9.72 13.46
N ALA A 59 -9.95 -9.71 12.14
CA ALA A 59 -10.25 -10.84 11.27
C ALA A 59 -9.29 -12.03 11.49
N ILE A 60 -8.04 -11.78 11.84
CA ILE A 60 -7.02 -12.81 12.09
C ILE A 60 -7.14 -13.37 13.52
N GLU A 61 -7.36 -12.50 14.51
CA GLU A 61 -7.27 -12.82 15.94
C GLU A 61 -8.64 -13.07 16.58
N GLY A 62 -9.75 -12.81 15.88
CA GLY A 62 -11.12 -13.05 16.35
C GLY A 62 -11.64 -12.00 17.35
N GLY A 63 -10.80 -11.07 17.81
CA GLY A 63 -11.14 -10.00 18.74
C GLY A 63 -10.05 -8.93 18.81
N LEU A 64 -10.37 -7.79 19.43
CA LEU A 64 -9.41 -6.72 19.71
C LEU A 64 -9.47 -6.41 21.20
N ASP A 65 -8.44 -6.81 21.93
CA ASP A 65 -8.21 -6.30 23.29
C ASP A 65 -7.82 -4.81 23.24
N ASP A 66 -7.88 -4.13 24.38
CA ASP A 66 -7.60 -2.68 24.44
C ASP A 66 -6.16 -2.37 24.04
N PHE A 67 -5.22 -3.27 24.35
CA PHE A 67 -3.83 -3.15 23.97
C PHE A 67 -3.63 -3.21 22.46
N THR A 68 -4.14 -4.25 21.79
CA THR A 68 -4.03 -4.41 20.33
C THR A 68 -4.76 -3.29 19.62
N ARG A 69 -5.89 -2.80 20.15
CA ARG A 69 -6.59 -1.63 19.62
C ARG A 69 -5.69 -0.39 19.59
N ILE A 70 -5.03 -0.05 20.70
CA ILE A 70 -4.13 1.12 20.76
C ILE A 70 -2.89 0.90 19.87
N TYR A 71 -2.28 -0.29 19.94
CA TYR A 71 -1.09 -0.63 19.17
C TYR A 71 -1.33 -0.54 17.66
N THR A 72 -2.37 -1.20 17.15
CA THR A 72 -2.71 -1.19 15.72
C THR A 72 -3.12 0.18 15.20
N ARG A 73 -3.72 1.03 16.05
CA ARG A 73 -4.00 2.43 15.72
C ARG A 73 -2.71 3.25 15.58
N ARG A 74 -1.78 3.12 16.53
CA ARG A 74 -0.43 3.73 16.43
C ARG A 74 0.32 3.25 15.19
N LEU A 75 0.25 1.95 14.90
CA LEU A 75 0.82 1.36 13.70
C LEU A 75 0.21 1.97 12.43
N THR A 76 -1.10 2.25 12.43
CA THR A 76 -1.77 2.92 11.30
C THR A 76 -1.18 4.31 11.03
N TYR A 77 -0.82 5.08 12.08
CA TYR A 77 -0.11 6.36 11.91
C TYR A 77 1.26 6.19 11.26
N VAL A 78 2.03 5.17 11.68
CA VAL A 78 3.35 4.90 11.09
C VAL A 78 3.21 4.55 9.60
N TRP A 79 2.21 3.71 9.25
CA TRP A 79 1.89 3.42 7.86
C TRP A 79 1.48 4.65 7.06
N CYS A 80 0.68 5.56 7.65
CA CYS A 80 0.31 6.81 6.99
C CYS A 80 1.54 7.68 6.70
N MET A 81 2.42 7.86 7.68
CA MET A 81 3.65 8.64 7.52
C MET A 81 4.56 8.03 6.45
N PHE A 82 4.78 6.71 6.50
CA PHE A 82 5.57 6.00 5.51
C PHE A 82 4.99 6.14 4.09
N MET A 83 3.67 5.92 3.93
CA MET A 83 2.99 6.03 2.64
C MET A 83 3.01 7.46 2.10
N PHE A 84 2.89 8.46 2.98
CA PHE A 84 3.02 9.87 2.60
C PHE A 84 4.43 10.19 2.08
N CYS A 85 5.47 9.76 2.79
CA CYS A 85 6.85 9.91 2.31
C CYS A 85 7.07 9.19 0.98
N ASN A 86 6.54 7.97 0.84
CA ASN A 86 6.66 7.20 -0.40
C ASN A 86 5.97 7.90 -1.58
N LEU A 87 4.77 8.43 -1.36
CA LEU A 87 4.02 9.24 -2.32
C LEU A 87 4.81 10.48 -2.74
N LEU A 88 5.37 11.24 -1.80
CA LEU A 88 6.16 12.44 -2.11
C LEU A 88 7.38 12.11 -2.98
N ILE A 89 8.08 11.02 -2.67
CA ILE A 89 9.24 10.60 -3.48
C ILE A 89 8.75 10.13 -4.86
N SER A 90 7.66 9.38 -4.93
CA SER A 90 7.03 8.97 -6.20
C SER A 90 6.71 10.19 -7.07
N ILE A 91 6.08 11.22 -6.52
CA ILE A 91 5.79 12.50 -7.21
C ILE A 91 7.10 13.17 -7.67
N ALA A 92 8.09 13.29 -6.80
CA ALA A 92 9.37 13.91 -7.14
C ALA A 92 10.04 13.22 -8.33
N THR A 93 10.01 11.89 -8.37
CA THR A 93 10.62 11.12 -9.46
C THR A 93 9.94 11.30 -10.82
N VAL A 94 8.66 11.72 -10.87
CA VAL A 94 7.97 12.01 -12.16
C VAL A 94 8.68 13.12 -12.94
N PHE A 95 9.26 14.09 -12.23
CA PHE A 95 9.97 15.24 -12.81
C PHE A 95 11.47 14.98 -13.03
N MET A 96 11.96 13.79 -12.65
CA MET A 96 13.35 13.38 -12.83
C MET A 96 13.55 12.55 -14.10
N ALA A 97 14.81 12.19 -14.38
CA ALA A 97 15.13 11.31 -15.49
C ALA A 97 14.45 9.94 -15.34
N GLU A 98 14.07 9.33 -16.46
CA GLU A 98 13.24 8.12 -16.51
C GLU A 98 13.86 6.93 -15.78
N LYS A 99 15.20 6.83 -15.78
CA LYS A 99 15.95 5.84 -15.01
C LYS A 99 15.62 5.89 -13.52
N TRP A 100 15.56 7.09 -12.94
CA TRP A 100 15.27 7.27 -11.52
C TRP A 100 13.81 6.99 -11.19
N TRP A 101 12.89 7.43 -12.06
CA TRP A 101 11.47 7.09 -11.95
C TRP A 101 11.23 5.58 -11.98
N ALA A 102 11.82 4.88 -12.95
CA ALA A 102 11.66 3.44 -13.10
C ALA A 102 12.32 2.66 -11.94
N LEU A 103 13.50 3.09 -11.49
CA LEU A 103 14.18 2.46 -10.35
C LEU A 103 13.35 2.61 -9.06
N TYR A 104 12.85 3.81 -8.78
CA TYR A 104 12.11 4.05 -7.56
C TYR A 104 10.73 3.39 -7.57
N ASN A 105 9.91 3.71 -8.57
CA ASN A 105 8.54 3.23 -8.66
C ASN A 105 8.43 1.77 -9.07
N GLY A 106 9.45 1.23 -9.76
CA GLY A 106 9.50 -0.16 -10.20
C GLY A 106 10.20 -1.12 -9.24
N PHE A 107 11.02 -0.62 -8.30
CA PHE A 107 11.78 -1.49 -7.39
C PHE A 107 11.83 -0.97 -5.95
N ILE A 108 12.42 0.22 -5.73
CA ILE A 108 12.71 0.71 -4.35
C ILE A 108 11.44 0.83 -3.52
N SER A 109 10.35 1.36 -4.09
CA SER A 109 9.09 1.52 -3.36
C SER A 109 8.55 0.17 -2.86
N TYR A 110 8.61 -0.88 -3.69
CA TYR A 110 8.18 -2.23 -3.30
C TYR A 110 9.07 -2.84 -2.22
N VAL A 111 10.38 -2.66 -2.32
CA VAL A 111 11.32 -3.10 -1.28
C VAL A 111 11.03 -2.37 0.03
N ALA A 112 10.82 -1.06 0.00
CA ALA A 112 10.51 -0.27 1.18
C ALA A 112 9.20 -0.73 1.85
N ILE A 113 8.14 -0.99 1.05
CA ILE A 113 6.88 -1.55 1.55
C ILE A 113 7.10 -2.92 2.17
N GLY A 114 7.87 -3.80 1.51
CA GLY A 114 8.20 -5.14 2.02
C GLY A 114 8.96 -5.10 3.34
N VAL A 115 9.95 -4.21 3.45
CA VAL A 115 10.69 -3.97 4.71
C VAL A 115 9.75 -3.47 5.80
N MET A 116 8.84 -2.55 5.48
CA MET A 116 7.86 -2.04 6.45
C MET A 116 6.98 -3.16 6.99
N PHE A 117 6.50 -4.07 6.14
CA PHE A 117 5.77 -5.27 6.57
C PHE A 117 6.64 -6.22 7.40
N ALA A 118 7.89 -6.45 7.01
CA ALA A 118 8.79 -7.34 7.75
C ALA A 118 9.08 -6.81 9.17
N VAL A 119 9.37 -5.52 9.29
CA VAL A 119 9.58 -4.85 10.59
C VAL A 119 8.31 -4.94 11.44
N GLU A 120 7.15 -4.64 10.86
CA GLU A 120 5.86 -4.73 11.55
C GLU A 120 5.59 -6.15 12.08
N TYR A 121 5.82 -7.17 11.25
CA TYR A 121 5.68 -8.57 11.63
C TYR A 121 6.62 -8.96 12.78
N ILE A 122 7.90 -8.59 12.69
CA ILE A 122 8.87 -8.87 13.75
C ILE A 122 8.45 -8.22 15.06
N VAL A 123 8.06 -6.94 15.04
CA VAL A 123 7.56 -6.22 16.22
C VAL A 123 6.36 -6.95 16.79
N ARG A 124 5.41 -7.38 15.97
CA ARG A 124 4.21 -8.11 16.42
C ARG A 124 4.57 -9.44 17.10
N VAL A 125 5.50 -10.21 16.52
CA VAL A 125 5.96 -11.48 17.09
C VAL A 125 6.67 -11.27 18.43
N VAL A 126 7.55 -10.27 18.53
CA VAL A 126 8.28 -9.95 19.77
C VAL A 126 7.31 -9.47 20.86
N LEU A 127 6.36 -8.61 20.50
CA LEU A 127 5.37 -8.07 21.42
C LEU A 127 4.46 -9.17 21.95
N ARG A 128 4.02 -10.10 21.10
CA ARG A 128 3.21 -11.25 21.50
C ARG A 128 3.91 -12.14 22.53
N LYS A 129 5.21 -12.41 22.34
CA LYS A 129 6.01 -13.17 23.32
C LYS A 129 6.10 -12.50 24.69
N LYS A 130 6.02 -11.16 24.73
CA LYS A 130 6.11 -10.38 25.97
C LYS A 130 4.79 -10.31 26.74
N TYR A 131 3.65 -10.33 26.03
CA TYR A 131 2.31 -10.21 26.62
C TYR A 131 1.58 -11.55 26.85
N GLN A 132 2.06 -12.66 26.28
CA GLN A 132 1.57 -14.03 26.59
C GLN A 132 2.37 -14.73 27.72
N LYS A 133 3.15 -13.97 28.50
CA LYS A 133 3.82 -14.46 29.72
C LYS A 133 3.09 -13.95 30.95
#